data_AF-A0A1D1Z8J4-F1
#
_entry.id   AF-A0A1D1Z8J4-F1
#
_cell.length_a   1.000
_cell.length_b   1.000
_cell.length_c   1.000
_cell.angle_alpha   90.00
_cell.angle_beta   90.00
_cell.angle_gamma   90.00
#
_symmetry.space_group_name_H-M   'P 1'
#
loop_
_entity.id
_entity.type
_entity.pdbx_description
1 polymer ?
#
loop_
_entity_poly.entity_id
_entity_poly.type
_entity_poly.pdbx_seq_one_letter_code
_entity_poly.pdbx_strand_id
1 'polypeptide(L)'
;MGNLDRVAIACLLSCLLLPSHADAFYLPGVDPRDFRKDDELQVKVNKLSSTKTQLPYDYYFLDYCRPPKIVNSAENLGEVLRGDRIENSIYTFKMRSDDLCKVVCRIKLDAESAKNFREKIDDEYRVNMILDNL
;
A
#
# COMPACT_ATOMS: atom_id res chain seq x y z
N MET A 1 -59.61 -14.29 23.20
CA MET A 1 -58.30 -13.64 23.36
C MET A 1 -57.11 -14.61 23.17
N GLY A 2 -57.17 -15.89 23.57
CA GLY A 2 -55.98 -16.78 23.53
C GLY A 2 -55.52 -17.40 22.20
N ASN A 3 -56.30 -17.36 21.11
CA ASN A 3 -55.87 -17.94 19.82
C ASN A 3 -55.00 -16.98 18.99
N LEU A 4 -55.23 -15.66 19.11
CA LEU A 4 -54.45 -14.65 18.40
C LEU A 4 -53.02 -14.55 18.97
N ASP A 5 -52.90 -14.63 20.30
CA ASP A 5 -51.60 -14.63 20.98
C ASP A 5 -50.79 -15.89 20.64
N ARG A 6 -51.43 -17.06 20.52
CA ARG A 6 -50.76 -18.30 20.12
C ARG A 6 -50.24 -18.27 18.70
N VAL A 7 -51.01 -17.71 17.77
CA VAL A 7 -50.58 -17.53 16.37
C VAL A 7 -49.43 -16.52 16.30
N ALA A 8 -49.52 -15.41 17.05
CA ALA A 8 -48.44 -14.43 17.13
C ALA A 8 -47.15 -15.04 17.69
N ILE A 9 -47.23 -15.85 18.76
CA ILE A 9 -46.09 -16.56 19.35
C ILE A 9 -45.51 -17.58 18.37
N ALA A 10 -46.35 -18.33 17.65
CA ALA A 10 -45.90 -19.30 16.65
C ALA A 10 -45.19 -18.62 15.47
N CYS A 11 -45.69 -17.48 14.99
CA CYS A 11 -45.04 -16.69 13.95
C CYS A 11 -43.70 -16.08 14.41
N LEU A 12 -43.63 -15.58 15.65
CA LEU A 12 -42.39 -15.08 16.24
C LEU A 12 -41.33 -16.18 16.36
N LEU A 13 -41.71 -17.36 16.86
CA LEU A 13 -40.82 -18.52 16.95
C LEU A 13 -40.35 -18.99 15.57
N SER A 14 -41.23 -18.99 14.56
CA SER A 14 -40.89 -19.33 13.17
C SER A 14 -39.88 -18.34 12.58
N CYS A 15 -40.05 -17.03 12.79
CA CYS A 15 -39.10 -16.01 12.33
C CYS A 15 -37.72 -16.12 13.02
N LEU A 16 -37.67 -16.53 14.28
CA LEU A 16 -36.42 -16.75 15.04
C LEU A 16 -35.65 -18.01 14.60
N LEU A 17 -36.32 -18.96 13.95
CA LEU A 17 -35.73 -20.22 13.46
C LEU A 17 -35.28 -20.15 12.00
N LEU A 18 -35.52 -19.04 11.30
CA LEU A 18 -34.98 -18.84 9.96
C LEU A 18 -33.47 -18.57 10.09
N PRO A 19 -32.59 -19.40 9.48
CA PRO A 19 -31.17 -19.12 9.49
C PRO A 19 -30.95 -17.79 8.76
N SER A 20 -30.47 -16.79 9.50
CA SER A 20 -29.99 -15.55 8.90
C SER A 20 -28.78 -15.91 8.04
N HIS A 21 -28.93 -15.90 6.73
CA HIS A 21 -27.81 -16.00 5.80
C HIS A 21 -26.98 -14.72 5.94
N ALA A 22 -25.96 -14.80 6.78
CA ALA A 22 -24.93 -13.78 6.86
C ALA A 22 -23.74 -14.24 6.00
N ASP A 23 -23.55 -13.60 4.84
CA ASP A 23 -22.31 -13.73 4.10
C ASP A 23 -21.24 -12.88 4.80
N ALA A 24 -20.41 -13.54 5.60
CA ALA A 24 -19.23 -12.93 6.19
C ALA A 24 -18.03 -13.24 5.30
N PHE A 25 -17.37 -12.19 4.80
CA PHE A 25 -16.09 -12.31 4.12
C PHE A 25 -14.98 -11.87 5.08
N TYR A 26 -14.12 -12.81 5.46
CA TYR A 26 -12.87 -12.45 6.13
C TYR A 26 -11.95 -11.83 5.07
N LEU A 27 -11.50 -10.61 5.31
CA LEU A 27 -10.41 -10.00 4.56
C LEU A 27 -9.10 -10.47 5.19
N PRO A 28 -8.42 -11.50 4.65
CA PRO A 28 -7.07 -11.80 5.10
C PRO A 28 -6.22 -10.55 4.92
N GLY A 29 -5.43 -10.24 5.96
CA GLY A 29 -4.39 -9.24 5.88
C GLY A 29 -3.28 -9.70 4.94
N VAL A 30 -2.16 -8.98 4.95
CA VAL A 30 -0.99 -9.41 4.20
C VAL A 30 -0.35 -10.59 4.94
N ASP A 31 -0.17 -11.71 4.25
CA ASP A 31 0.53 -12.85 4.82
C ASP A 31 2.01 -12.47 5.07
N PRO A 32 2.55 -12.73 6.27
CA PRO A 32 3.94 -12.44 6.57
C PRO A 32 4.85 -13.23 5.63
N ARG A 33 5.85 -12.56 5.06
CA ARG A 33 6.89 -13.20 4.26
C ARG A 33 8.13 -13.46 5.10
N ASP A 34 8.52 -14.72 5.19
CA ASP A 34 9.80 -15.09 5.77
C ASP A 34 10.91 -14.97 4.72
N PHE A 35 11.96 -14.22 5.05
CA PHE A 35 13.16 -14.09 4.22
C PHE A 35 14.33 -14.89 4.81
N ARG A 36 14.99 -15.66 3.96
CA ARG A 36 16.25 -16.34 4.28
C ARG A 36 17.44 -15.44 3.97
N LYS A 37 18.62 -15.85 4.42
CA LYS A 37 19.85 -15.16 4.05
C LYS A 37 20.00 -15.18 2.52
N ASP A 38 20.43 -14.04 1.96
CA ASP A 38 20.67 -13.80 0.53
C ASP A 38 19.41 -13.74 -0.34
N ASP A 39 18.21 -13.87 0.24
CA ASP A 39 16.95 -13.66 -0.48
C ASP A 39 16.85 -12.22 -0.98
N GLU A 40 16.33 -12.08 -2.20
CA GLU A 40 16.13 -10.79 -2.82
C GLU A 40 14.93 -10.06 -2.22
N LEU A 41 15.14 -8.83 -1.80
CA LEU A 41 14.12 -7.94 -1.27
C LEU A 41 13.98 -6.74 -2.22
N GLN A 42 12.86 -6.69 -2.93
CA GLN A 42 12.53 -5.61 -3.85
C GLN A 42 11.85 -4.48 -3.11
N VAL A 43 12.44 -3.28 -3.18
CA VAL A 43 11.89 -2.11 -2.53
C VAL A 43 10.79 -1.51 -3.40
N LYS A 44 9.64 -1.27 -2.79
CA LYS A 44 8.52 -0.55 -3.41
C LYS A 44 8.49 0.89 -2.91
N VAL A 45 7.87 1.76 -3.68
CA VAL A 45 7.74 3.19 -3.37
C VAL A 45 6.29 3.59 -3.48
N ASN A 46 5.82 4.43 -2.57
CA ASN A 46 4.51 5.06 -2.67
C ASN A 46 4.66 6.55 -3.01
N LYS A 47 3.53 7.23 -3.17
CA LYS A 47 3.42 8.67 -3.41
C LYS A 47 4.25 9.50 -2.43
N LEU A 48 4.73 10.63 -2.94
CA LEU A 48 5.32 11.73 -2.17
C LEU A 48 4.22 12.39 -1.34
N SER A 49 4.45 12.51 -0.04
CA SER A 49 3.56 13.17 0.91
C SER A 49 4.29 14.25 1.68
N SER A 50 3.64 15.39 1.92
CA SER A 50 4.19 16.50 2.71
C SER A 50 3.30 16.77 3.92
N THR A 51 3.90 17.24 5.01
CA THR A 51 3.18 17.76 6.20
C THR A 51 2.72 19.20 6.02
N LYS A 52 3.31 19.95 5.08
CA LYS A 52 2.97 21.35 4.79
C LYS A 52 1.83 21.48 3.81
N THR A 53 1.77 20.60 2.81
CA THR A 53 0.81 20.70 1.70
C THR A 53 -0.08 19.47 1.63
N GLN A 54 -1.34 19.63 1.20
CA GLN A 54 -2.30 18.53 1.12
C GLN A 54 -2.22 17.71 -0.18
N LEU A 55 -1.41 18.12 -1.15
CA LEU A 55 -1.37 17.49 -2.48
C LEU A 55 -0.27 16.42 -2.54
N PRO A 56 -0.63 15.13 -2.71
CA PRO A 56 0.36 14.08 -2.98
C PRO A 56 0.82 14.10 -4.44
N TYR A 57 2.05 13.67 -4.68
CA TYR A 57 2.61 13.49 -6.02
C TYR A 57 3.05 12.05 -6.21
N ASP A 58 3.00 11.54 -7.44
CA ASP A 58 3.57 10.23 -7.76
C ASP A 58 5.08 10.22 -7.49
N TYR A 59 5.64 9.05 -7.16
CA TYR A 59 7.07 8.94 -6.91
C TYR A 59 7.89 9.44 -8.11
N TYR A 60 7.60 8.93 -9.30
CA TYR A 60 8.29 9.33 -10.54
C TYR A 60 7.84 10.67 -11.15
N PHE A 61 7.14 11.51 -10.37
CA PHE A 61 6.93 12.91 -10.72
C PHE A 61 8.26 13.68 -10.70
N LEU A 62 9.10 13.40 -9.70
CA LEU A 62 10.48 13.87 -9.69
C LEU A 62 11.35 12.91 -10.51
N ASP A 63 12.45 13.44 -11.08
CA ASP A 63 13.35 12.70 -11.94
C ASP A 63 14.27 11.75 -11.16
N TYR A 64 13.66 10.76 -10.50
CA TYR A 64 14.36 9.61 -9.95
C TYR A 64 14.75 8.62 -11.05
N CYS A 65 15.63 7.69 -10.69
CA CYS A 65 15.97 6.57 -11.56
C CYS A 65 14.78 5.63 -11.74
N ARG A 66 14.43 5.40 -13.00
CA ARG A 66 13.28 4.57 -13.37
C ARG A 66 13.74 3.14 -13.70
N PRO A 67 13.04 2.11 -13.22
CA PRO A 67 13.24 0.74 -13.71
C PRO A 67 12.75 0.63 -15.17
N PRO A 68 13.13 -0.44 -15.90
CA PRO A 68 12.72 -0.64 -17.30
C PRO A 68 11.21 -0.65 -17.50
N LYS A 69 10.46 -1.13 -16.49
CA LYS A 69 9.01 -1.16 -16.47
C LYS A 69 8.52 -0.77 -15.08
N ILE A 70 7.63 0.21 -15.03
CA ILE A 70 6.91 0.61 -13.82
C ILE A 70 5.64 -0.23 -13.75
N VAL A 71 5.48 -0.93 -12.63
CA VAL A 71 4.35 -1.80 -12.33
C VAL A 71 3.77 -1.35 -11.00
N ASN A 72 2.47 -1.15 -10.98
CA ASN A 72 1.73 -0.86 -9.76
C ASN A 72 1.39 -2.18 -9.06
N SER A 73 1.66 -2.27 -7.75
CA SER A 73 1.41 -3.45 -6.92
C SER A 73 0.76 -3.02 -5.62
N ALA A 74 -0.58 -3.02 -5.60
CA ALA A 74 -1.33 -2.97 -4.34
C ALA A 74 -1.40 -4.37 -3.76
N GLU A 75 -1.01 -4.52 -2.50
CA GLU A 75 -0.89 -5.81 -1.81
C GLU A 75 -2.13 -6.15 -1.00
N ASN A 76 -2.87 -5.14 -0.53
CA ASN A 76 -4.10 -5.35 0.25
C ASN A 76 -5.24 -4.41 -0.16
N LEU A 77 -6.46 -4.77 0.23
CA LEU A 77 -7.66 -3.98 -0.06
C LEU A 77 -7.59 -2.57 0.56
N GLY A 78 -6.95 -2.42 1.71
CA GLY A 78 -6.80 -1.12 2.38
C GLY A 78 -5.99 -0.12 1.54
N GLU A 79 -4.92 -0.57 0.90
CA GLU A 79 -4.11 0.24 -0.03
C GLU A 79 -4.91 0.66 -1.25
N VAL A 80 -5.71 -0.25 -1.81
CA VAL A 80 -6.60 0.05 -2.94
C VAL A 80 -7.63 1.12 -2.54
N LEU A 81 -8.28 0.96 -1.39
CA LEU A 81 -9.30 1.91 -0.91
C LEU A 81 -8.73 3.29 -0.54
N ARG A 82 -7.48 3.34 -0.06
CA ARG A 82 -6.77 4.61 0.17
C ARG A 82 -6.25 5.27 -1.11
N GLY A 83 -6.38 4.58 -2.26
CA GLY A 83 -5.85 5.05 -3.53
C GLY A 83 -4.32 5.14 -3.51
N ASP A 84 -3.65 4.20 -2.84
CA ASP A 84 -2.19 4.17 -2.86
C ASP A 84 -1.68 3.73 -4.23
N ARG A 85 -0.62 4.41 -4.67
CA ARG A 85 0.05 4.10 -5.94
C ARG A 85 1.42 3.54 -5.61
N ILE A 86 1.42 2.29 -5.13
CA ILE A 86 2.65 1.57 -4.81
C ILE A 86 3.24 1.05 -6.10
N GLU A 87 4.47 1.48 -6.40
CA GLU A 87 5.20 1.16 -7.62
C GLU A 87 6.53 0.48 -7.28
N ASN A 88 7.04 -0.34 -8.19
CA ASN A 88 8.38 -0.91 -8.03
C ASN A 88 9.46 0.17 -8.17
N SER A 89 10.49 0.09 -7.33
CA SER A 89 11.69 0.93 -7.45
C SER A 89 12.85 0.19 -8.12
N ILE A 90 13.95 0.89 -8.36
CA ILE A 90 15.21 0.30 -8.84
C ILE A 90 16.06 -0.29 -7.70
N TYR A 91 15.66 -0.07 -6.44
CA TYR A 91 16.40 -0.54 -5.28
C TYR A 91 16.06 -2.00 -4.99
N THR A 92 17.11 -2.81 -4.89
CA THR A 92 17.04 -4.23 -4.57
C THR A 92 18.10 -4.55 -3.55
N PHE A 93 17.68 -5.13 -2.43
CA PHE A 93 18.55 -5.55 -1.34
C PHE A 93 18.61 -7.07 -1.26
N LYS A 94 19.61 -7.58 -0.55
CA LYS A 94 19.71 -8.98 -0.17
C LYS A 94 19.61 -9.10 1.33
N MET A 95 18.73 -9.97 1.80
CA MET A 95 18.48 -10.11 3.22
C MET A 95 19.72 -10.65 3.95
N ARG A 96 20.10 -10.04 5.08
CA ARG A 96 21.31 -10.36 5.86
C ARG A 96 22.63 -10.27 5.04
N SER A 97 22.68 -9.37 4.06
CA SER A 97 23.89 -9.05 3.29
C SER A 97 24.17 -7.55 3.32
N ASP A 98 25.34 -7.17 3.81
CA ASP A 98 25.74 -5.77 3.95
C ASP A 98 26.38 -5.27 2.64
N ASP A 99 25.60 -4.58 1.81
CA ASP A 99 26.09 -3.88 0.62
C ASP A 99 26.26 -2.38 0.93
N LEU A 100 27.51 -1.92 1.12
CA LEU A 100 27.81 -0.50 1.36
C LEU A 100 28.15 0.23 0.05
N CYS A 101 27.71 1.50 -0.04
CA CYS A 101 28.05 2.42 -1.12
C CYS A 101 27.73 1.93 -2.55
N LYS A 102 26.71 1.09 -2.70
CA LYS A 102 26.27 0.59 -4.00
C LYS A 102 25.55 1.69 -4.79
N VAL A 103 26.17 2.11 -5.89
CA VAL A 103 25.55 3.07 -6.81
C VAL A 103 24.53 2.35 -7.66
N VAL A 104 23.26 2.71 -7.51
CA VAL A 104 22.14 2.08 -8.24
C VAL A 104 22.01 2.62 -9.66
N CYS A 105 22.26 3.91 -9.83
CA CYS A 105 22.14 4.61 -11.11
C CYS A 105 22.89 5.94 -11.04
N ARG A 106 23.15 6.52 -12.21
CA ARG A 106 23.66 7.90 -12.34
C ARG A 106 22.77 8.64 -13.33
N ILE A 107 22.19 9.74 -12.86
CA ILE A 107 21.37 10.65 -13.66
C ILE A 107 22.01 12.03 -13.65
N LYS A 108 21.88 12.76 -14.76
CA LYS A 108 22.22 14.18 -14.82
C LYS A 108 20.90 14.94 -14.78
N LEU A 109 20.70 15.72 -13.73
CA LEU A 109 19.54 16.60 -13.61
C LEU A 109 19.78 17.83 -14.47
N ASP A 110 18.76 18.26 -15.21
CA ASP A 110 18.75 19.58 -15.83
C ASP A 110 18.38 20.66 -14.79
N ALA A 111 18.38 21.92 -15.21
CA ALA A 111 18.09 23.04 -14.34
C ALA A 111 16.64 23.04 -13.81
N GLU A 112 15.69 22.52 -14.60
CA GLU A 112 14.28 22.48 -14.24
C GLU A 112 14.01 21.36 -13.24
N SER A 113 14.51 20.15 -13.50
CA SER A 113 14.45 19.01 -12.58
C SER A 113 15.09 19.37 -11.23
N ALA A 114 16.28 19.99 -11.25
CA ALA A 114 16.96 20.41 -10.03
C ALA A 114 16.15 21.44 -9.22
N LYS A 115 15.48 22.36 -9.91
CA LYS A 115 14.58 23.32 -9.27
C LYS A 115 13.36 22.62 -8.66
N ASN A 116 12.73 21.71 -9.38
CA ASN A 116 11.59 20.93 -8.87
C ASN A 116 11.96 20.12 -7.63
N PHE A 117 13.12 19.48 -7.63
CA PHE A 117 13.64 18.79 -6.45
C PHE A 117 13.79 19.74 -5.25
N ARG A 118 14.38 20.92 -5.47
CA ARG A 118 14.57 21.91 -4.41
C ARG A 118 13.25 22.37 -3.81
N GLU A 119 12.27 22.71 -4.65
CA GLU A 119 10.94 23.13 -4.18
C GLU A 119 10.27 22.04 -3.35
N LYS A 120 10.34 20.77 -3.77
CA LYS A 120 9.76 19.65 -2.99
C LYS A 120 10.52 19.38 -1.69
N ILE A 121 11.82 19.64 -1.63
CA ILE A 121 12.58 19.57 -0.38
C ILE A 121 12.14 20.68 0.58
N ASP A 122 12.01 21.92 0.10
CA ASP A 122 11.60 23.07 0.90
C ASP A 122 10.16 22.91 1.45
N ASP A 123 9.29 22.29 0.65
CA ASP A 123 7.92 21.90 1.02
C ASP A 123 7.84 20.65 1.92
N GLU A 124 8.98 20.07 2.34
CA GLU A 124 9.07 18.90 3.21
C GLU A 124 8.35 17.65 2.66
N TYR A 125 8.41 17.43 1.35
CA TYR A 125 7.95 16.16 0.79
C TYR A 125 8.84 15.00 1.21
N ARG A 126 8.19 13.88 1.54
CA ARG A 126 8.82 12.63 1.94
C ARG A 126 8.36 11.51 1.02
N VAL A 127 9.32 10.64 0.67
CA VAL A 127 9.05 9.38 -0.01
C VAL A 127 8.80 8.31 1.04
N ASN A 128 7.75 7.52 0.85
CA ASN A 128 7.52 6.31 1.63
C ASN A 128 8.08 5.11 0.86
N MET A 129 9.20 4.56 1.34
CA MET A 129 9.81 3.34 0.81
C MET A 129 9.33 2.14 1.64
N ILE A 130 8.88 1.09 0.95
CA ILE A 130 8.29 -0.11 1.54
C ILE A 130 9.23 -1.27 1.22
N LEU A 131 9.82 -1.86 2.26
CA LEU A 131 10.75 -2.99 2.15
C LEU A 131 10.02 -4.32 2.25
N ASP A 132 9.12 -4.39 3.22
CA ASP A 132 8.22 -5.51 3.46
C ASP A 132 6.86 -4.93 3.85
N ASN A 133 5.80 -5.68 3.60
CA ASN A 133 4.43 -5.22 3.78
C ASN A 133 3.90 -5.52 5.19
N LEU A 134 4.77 -5.34 6.21
CA LEU A 134 4.53 -5.56 7.63
C LEU A 134 4.31 -4.24 8.39
#